data_AF-A0A939TXJ9-F1
#
_entry.id   AF-A0A939TXJ9-F1
#
_cell.length_a   1.000
_cell.length_b   1.000
_cell.length_c   1.000
_cell.angle_alpha   90.00
_cell.angle_beta   90.00
_cell.angle_gamma   90.00
#
_symmetry.space_group_name_H-M   'P 1'
#
loop_
_entity.id
_entity.type
_entity.pdbx_description
1 polymer ?
#
loop_
_entity_poly.entity_id
_entity_poly.type
_entity_poly.pdbx_seq_one_letter_code
_entity_poly.pdbx_strand_id
1 'polypeptide(L)'
;MNSHKVDVVIAEGEPMHGHEDLAAVLGNAEPREPEQVDVAPDPHRRIIYLAATKRAGLDEAKALGIEPVAVVTPRSLDAARGIVADAIEASAALLPDEIDELMPHVAPSLATTGVE
;
A
#
# COMPACT_ATOMS: atom_id res chain seq x y z
N MET A 1 23.34 -16.26 54.84
CA MET A 1 24.28 -15.25 54.30
C MET A 1 25.14 -15.90 53.24
N ASN A 2 25.15 -15.38 52.00
CA ASN A 2 26.33 -15.36 51.13
C ASN A 2 26.08 -14.33 50.02
N SER A 3 26.61 -13.13 50.23
CA SER A 3 26.64 -12.05 49.26
C SER A 3 27.66 -12.36 48.18
N HIS A 4 27.22 -12.45 46.93
CA HIS A 4 28.13 -12.29 45.80
C HIS A 4 28.21 -10.80 45.48
N LYS A 5 29.33 -10.18 45.87
CA LYS A 5 29.72 -8.84 45.44
C LYS A 5 30.06 -8.90 43.95
N VAL A 6 29.45 -8.03 43.16
CA VAL A 6 29.87 -7.75 41.79
C VAL A 6 30.56 -6.38 41.82
N ASP A 7 31.87 -6.39 41.59
CA ASP A 7 32.67 -5.19 41.37
C ASP A 7 32.37 -4.66 39.97
N VAL A 8 31.76 -3.48 39.88
CA VAL A 8 31.63 -2.75 38.61
C VAL A 8 32.92 -1.96 38.41
N VAL A 9 33.76 -2.42 37.49
CA VAL A 9 34.90 -1.66 37.00
C VAL A 9 34.36 -0.59 36.05
N ILE A 10 34.29 0.65 36.53
CA ILE A 10 34.03 1.82 35.67
C ILE A 10 35.36 2.15 35.00
N ALA A 11 35.50 1.76 33.73
CA ALA A 11 36.55 2.33 32.89
C ALA A 11 36.16 3.79 32.60
N GLU A 12 36.92 4.72 33.17
CA GLU A 12 36.91 6.13 32.77
C GLU A 12 37.46 6.22 31.34
N GLY A 13 36.57 6.03 30.37
CA GLY A 13 36.74 6.52 29.00
C GLY A 13 35.87 7.76 28.87
N GLU A 14 36.49 8.91 28.73
CA GLU A 14 35.85 10.19 28.43
C GLU A 14 34.83 10.00 27.30
N PRO A 15 33.54 10.35 27.47
CA PRO A 15 32.63 10.39 26.34
C PRO A 15 33.03 11.59 25.48
N MET A 16 33.98 11.38 24.57
CA MET A 16 34.25 12.33 23.52
C MET A 16 32.96 12.57 22.76
N HIS A 17 32.61 13.84 22.72
CA HIS A 17 31.52 14.43 21.97
C HIS A 17 31.40 13.77 20.59
N GLY A 18 30.32 13.02 20.40
CA GLY A 18 29.97 12.37 19.16
C GLY A 18 28.46 12.26 19.07
N HIS A 19 27.79 13.42 19.04
CA HIS A 19 26.45 13.52 18.46
C HIS A 19 26.57 13.33 16.94
N GLU A 20 27.08 12.18 16.52
CA GLU A 20 27.13 11.81 15.12
C GLU A 20 25.85 11.05 14.80
N ASP A 21 24.89 11.82 14.30
CA ASP A 21 24.00 11.41 13.24
C ASP A 21 23.00 10.28 13.53
N LEU A 22 22.14 10.50 14.54
CA LEU A 22 20.83 9.86 14.57
C LEU A 22 19.91 10.32 13.42
N ALA A 23 20.33 11.36 12.67
CA ALA A 23 19.69 11.78 11.42
C ALA A 23 20.04 10.84 10.24
N ALA A 24 21.19 10.16 10.24
CA ALA A 24 21.53 9.17 9.22
C ALA A 24 20.68 7.88 9.33
N VAL A 25 20.16 7.56 10.51
CA VAL A 25 19.32 6.37 10.74
C VAL A 25 17.84 6.63 10.47
N LEU A 26 17.42 7.90 10.46
CA LEU A 26 16.03 8.31 10.20
C LEU A 26 15.86 9.12 8.90
N GLY A 27 16.95 9.41 8.19
CA GLY A 27 17.01 10.37 7.08
C GLY A 27 16.86 9.81 5.67
N ASN A 28 16.31 8.60 5.48
CA ASN A 28 15.93 8.07 4.17
C ASN A 28 14.70 7.15 4.24
N ALA A 29 13.68 7.54 5.01
CA ALA A 29 12.34 7.15 4.60
C ALA A 29 11.93 8.13 3.50
N GLU A 30 12.48 7.92 2.29
CA GLU A 30 11.88 8.50 1.11
C GLU A 30 10.37 8.23 1.21
N PRO A 31 9.49 9.22 0.94
CA PRO A 31 8.08 8.91 0.79
C PRO A 31 8.05 7.83 -0.27
N ARG A 32 7.74 6.59 0.14
CA ARG A 32 7.61 5.48 -0.78
C ARG A 32 6.38 5.84 -1.60
N GLU A 33 6.63 6.57 -2.69
CA GLU A 33 5.65 6.86 -3.72
C GLU A 33 4.98 5.52 -3.99
N PRO A 34 3.64 5.45 -3.96
CA PRO A 34 2.97 4.19 -4.24
C PRO A 34 3.58 3.71 -5.55
N GLU A 35 4.17 2.52 -5.52
CA GLU A 35 4.87 1.91 -6.64
C GLU A 35 3.83 1.86 -7.77
N GLN A 36 3.78 2.91 -8.59
CA GLN A 36 2.86 3.03 -9.69
C GLN A 36 3.39 2.04 -10.69
N VAL A 37 2.86 0.83 -10.60
CA VAL A 37 3.19 -0.29 -11.44
C VAL A 37 2.89 0.17 -12.86
N ASP A 38 3.92 0.54 -13.61
CA ASP A 38 3.86 0.84 -15.04
C ASP A 38 3.63 -0.48 -15.77
N VAL A 39 2.42 -1.02 -15.65
CA VAL A 39 1.94 -2.13 -16.44
C VAL A 39 1.29 -1.52 -17.66
N ALA A 40 1.99 -1.59 -18.80
CA ALA A 40 1.35 -1.45 -20.10
C ALA A 40 0.01 -2.20 -20.04
N PRO A 41 -1.13 -1.58 -20.40
CA PRO A 41 -2.43 -2.19 -20.18
C PRO A 41 -2.53 -3.45 -21.02
N ASP A 42 -2.28 -4.60 -20.39
CA ASP A 42 -2.56 -5.89 -20.96
C ASP A 42 -4.06 -5.94 -21.25
N PRO A 43 -4.50 -5.99 -22.51
CA PRO A 43 -5.92 -5.92 -22.86
C PRO A 43 -6.71 -7.13 -22.37
N HIS A 44 -6.01 -8.16 -21.88
CA HIS A 44 -6.58 -9.36 -21.27
C HIS A 44 -6.65 -9.29 -19.74
N ARG A 45 -6.00 -8.30 -19.12
CA ARG A 45 -5.96 -8.16 -17.67
C ARG A 45 -7.26 -7.58 -17.16
N ARG A 46 -7.95 -8.30 -16.28
CA ARG A 46 -9.22 -7.90 -15.71
C ARG A 46 -8.95 -6.99 -14.53
N ILE A 47 -9.24 -5.70 -14.65
CA ILE A 47 -8.94 -4.72 -13.61
C ILE A 47 -10.23 -4.22 -12.97
N ILE A 48 -10.32 -4.30 -11.64
CA ILE A 48 -11.33 -3.56 -10.87
C ILE A 48 -10.75 -2.19 -10.56
N TYR A 49 -11.50 -1.12 -10.87
CA TYR A 49 -11.06 0.25 -10.61
C TYR A 49 -11.84 0.87 -9.46
N LEU A 50 -11.15 1.37 -8.45
CA LEU A 50 -11.73 2.09 -7.31
C LEU A 50 -11.80 3.58 -7.63
N ALA A 51 -12.96 4.20 -7.45
CA ALA A 51 -13.10 5.64 -7.64
C ALA A 51 -14.19 6.24 -6.76
N ALA A 52 -14.14 7.56 -6.54
CA ALA A 52 -15.18 8.28 -5.82
C ALA A 52 -16.55 8.17 -6.52
N THR A 53 -16.56 8.18 -7.86
CA THR A 53 -17.77 8.00 -8.68
C THR A 53 -17.51 7.12 -9.89
N LYS A 54 -18.55 6.46 -10.40
CA LYS A 54 -18.42 5.61 -11.59
C LYS A 54 -17.95 6.39 -12.82
N ARG A 55 -18.41 7.63 -12.97
CA ARG A 55 -18.03 8.47 -14.12
C ARG A 55 -16.56 8.88 -14.05
N ALA A 56 -16.08 9.28 -12.87
CA ALA A 56 -14.67 9.60 -12.66
C ALA A 56 -13.79 8.37 -12.90
N GLY A 57 -14.15 7.22 -12.32
CA GLY A 57 -13.38 6.00 -12.50
C GLY A 57 -13.29 5.53 -13.95
N LEU A 58 -14.37 5.64 -14.73
CA LEU A 58 -14.35 5.33 -16.17
C LEU A 58 -13.49 6.31 -16.98
N ASP A 59 -13.52 7.60 -16.65
CA ASP A 59 -12.75 8.63 -17.35
C ASP A 59 -11.25 8.47 -17.07
N GLU A 60 -10.87 8.27 -15.80
CA GLU A 60 -9.49 8.02 -15.39
C GLU A 60 -8.96 6.70 -15.95
N ALA A 61 -9.70 5.60 -15.83
CA ALA A 61 -9.29 4.32 -16.40
C ALA A 61 -9.07 4.45 -17.91
N LYS A 62 -9.96 5.15 -18.63
CA LYS A 62 -9.79 5.42 -20.06
C LYS A 62 -8.55 6.26 -20.36
N ALA A 63 -8.25 7.28 -19.55
CA ALA A 63 -7.05 8.10 -19.69
C ALA A 63 -5.76 7.27 -19.48
N LEU A 64 -5.81 6.25 -18.63
CA LEU A 64 -4.75 5.28 -18.38
C LEU A 64 -4.72 4.13 -19.41
N GLY A 65 -5.65 4.11 -20.37
CA GLY A 65 -5.76 3.01 -21.34
C GLY A 65 -6.25 1.69 -20.75
N ILE A 66 -6.87 1.74 -19.57
CA ILE A 66 -7.44 0.60 -18.85
C ILE A 66 -8.93 0.46 -19.20
N GLU A 67 -9.36 -0.75 -19.55
CA GLU A 67 -10.79 -1.09 -19.68
C GLU A 67 -11.22 -1.90 -18.44
N PRO A 68 -11.78 -1.25 -17.40
CA PRO A 68 -12.05 -1.92 -16.14
C PRO A 68 -13.26 -2.86 -16.26
N VAL A 69 -13.16 -4.05 -15.66
CA VAL A 69 -14.26 -5.02 -15.60
C VAL A 69 -15.35 -4.58 -14.61
N ALA A 70 -14.98 -3.77 -13.62
CA ALA A 70 -15.91 -3.11 -12.71
C ALA A 70 -15.31 -1.81 -12.18
N VAL A 71 -16.20 -0.82 -11.93
CA VAL A 71 -15.84 0.40 -11.21
C VAL A 71 -16.58 0.40 -9.87
N VAL A 72 -15.83 0.34 -8.79
CA VAL A 72 -16.33 0.27 -7.41
C VAL A 72 -16.21 1.63 -6.77
N THR A 73 -17.26 2.03 -6.07
CA THR A 73 -17.35 3.32 -5.42
C THR A 73 -17.96 3.16 -4.03
N PRO A 74 -17.81 4.14 -3.13
CA PRO A 74 -18.44 4.10 -1.80
C PRO A 74 -19.97 3.94 -1.86
N ARG A 75 -20.59 4.35 -2.97
CA ARG A 75 -22.04 4.23 -3.21
C ARG A 75 -22.44 2.93 -3.91
N SER A 76 -21.49 2.07 -4.26
CA SER A 76 -21.71 0.84 -5.05
C SER A 76 -20.64 -0.21 -4.73
N LEU A 77 -20.55 -0.60 -3.46
CA LEU A 77 -19.57 -1.56 -2.95
C LEU A 77 -19.70 -2.94 -3.61
N ASP A 78 -20.94 -3.38 -3.88
CA ASP A 78 -21.22 -4.66 -4.52
C ASP A 78 -20.86 -4.74 -6.01
N ALA A 79 -20.33 -3.66 -6.62
CA ALA A 79 -20.00 -3.65 -8.04
C ALA A 79 -18.91 -4.68 -8.44
N ALA A 80 -18.06 -5.10 -7.49
CA ALA A 80 -17.06 -6.15 -7.70
C ALA A 80 -17.56 -7.56 -7.34
N ARG A 81 -18.77 -7.71 -6.78
CA ARG A 81 -19.25 -8.98 -6.27
C ARG A 81 -19.45 -9.99 -7.40
N GLY A 82 -18.76 -11.13 -7.30
CA GLY A 82 -18.82 -12.17 -8.34
C GLY A 82 -18.03 -11.84 -9.60
N ILE A 83 -17.28 -10.75 -9.60
CA ILE A 83 -16.29 -10.41 -10.63
C ILE A 83 -14.97 -11.08 -10.25
N VAL A 84 -14.25 -11.56 -11.26
CA VAL A 84 -12.88 -12.05 -11.11
C VAL A 84 -11.96 -11.06 -11.79
N ALA A 85 -10.97 -10.56 -11.06
CA ALA A 85 -10.01 -9.56 -11.49
C ALA A 85 -8.57 -10.03 -11.24
N ASP A 86 -7.65 -9.67 -12.12
CA ASP A 86 -6.22 -9.92 -11.97
C ASP A 86 -5.54 -8.81 -11.16
N ALA A 87 -6.16 -7.63 -11.08
CA ALA A 87 -5.66 -6.50 -10.32
C ALA A 87 -6.79 -5.58 -9.84
N ILE A 88 -6.47 -4.80 -8.80
CA ILE A 88 -7.29 -3.69 -8.33
C ILE A 88 -6.42 -2.44 -8.47
N GLU A 89 -6.93 -1.46 -9.19
CA GLU A 89 -6.32 -0.14 -9.34
C GLU A 89 -7.22 0.89 -8.64
N ALA A 90 -6.63 1.96 -8.12
CA ALA A 90 -7.37 3.02 -7.45
C ALA A 90 -7.13 4.36 -8.14
N SER A 91 -8.19 5.15 -8.26
CA SER A 91 -8.13 6.55 -8.66
C SER A 91 -7.15 7.31 -7.75
N ALA A 92 -6.32 8.15 -8.37
CA ALA A 92 -5.43 9.05 -7.64
C ALA A 92 -6.19 10.11 -6.82
N ALA A 93 -7.50 10.28 -7.08
CA ALA A 93 -8.36 11.19 -6.34
C ALA A 93 -8.92 10.59 -5.04
N LEU A 94 -8.74 9.29 -4.79
CA LEU A 94 -9.14 8.64 -3.54
C LEU A 94 -8.08 8.84 -2.46
N LEU A 95 -8.53 9.08 -1.24
CA LEU A 95 -7.66 9.08 -0.06
C LEU A 95 -7.31 7.64 0.35
N PRO A 96 -6.15 7.42 1.01
CA PRO A 96 -5.75 6.10 1.50
C PRO A 96 -6.80 5.44 2.39
N ASP A 97 -7.42 6.20 3.31
CA ASP A 97 -8.53 5.71 4.15
C ASP A 97 -9.73 5.24 3.31
N GLU A 98 -10.09 5.98 2.25
CA GLU A 98 -11.21 5.57 1.37
C GLU A 98 -10.88 4.29 0.59
N ILE A 99 -9.62 4.11 0.21
CA ILE A 99 -9.16 2.87 -0.43
C ILE A 99 -9.24 1.72 0.58
N ASP A 100 -8.80 1.92 1.82
CA ASP A 100 -8.87 0.90 2.88
C ASP A 100 -10.31 0.48 3.19
N GLU A 101 -11.25 1.44 3.19
CA GLU A 101 -12.68 1.16 3.34
C GLU A 101 -13.25 0.35 2.17
N LEU A 102 -12.78 0.58 0.93
CA LEU A 102 -13.26 -0.12 -0.26
C LEU A 102 -12.60 -1.49 -0.46
N MET A 103 -11.33 -1.64 -0.08
CA MET A 103 -10.55 -2.86 -0.29
C MET A 103 -11.19 -4.15 0.24
N PRO A 104 -11.80 -4.24 1.44
CA PRO A 104 -12.42 -5.48 1.90
C PRO A 104 -13.58 -5.95 1.00
N HIS A 105 -14.19 -5.05 0.22
CA HIS A 105 -15.27 -5.39 -0.71
C HIS A 105 -14.77 -5.91 -2.06
N VAL A 106 -13.55 -5.55 -2.45
CA VAL A 106 -12.97 -5.88 -3.75
C VAL A 106 -11.87 -6.93 -3.69
N ALA A 107 -11.17 -7.05 -2.56
CA ALA A 107 -10.11 -8.04 -2.37
C ALA A 107 -10.56 -9.49 -2.63
N PRO A 108 -11.79 -9.92 -2.26
CA PRO A 108 -12.28 -11.27 -2.59
C PRO A 108 -12.44 -11.52 -4.10
N SER A 109 -12.47 -10.46 -4.92
CA SER A 109 -12.61 -10.54 -6.37
C SER A 109 -11.28 -10.69 -7.09
N LEU A 110 -10.15 -10.52 -6.40
CA LEU A 110 -8.85 -10.84 -6.97
C LEU A 110 -8.77 -12.35 -7.21
N ALA A 111 -8.39 -12.73 -8.42
CA ALA A 111 -8.01 -14.08 -8.77
C ALA A 111 -6.78 -14.44 -7.93
N THR A 112 -7.02 -15.01 -6.75
CA THR A 112 -5.95 -15.69 -6.02
C THR A 112 -5.53 -16.83 -6.92
N THR A 113 -4.39 -16.71 -7.58
CA THR A 113 -3.71 -17.88 -8.15
C THR A 113 -3.42 -18.78 -6.96
N GLY A 114 -4.29 -19.77 -6.76
CA GLY A 114 -4.11 -20.79 -5.76
C GLY A 114 -2.81 -21.50 -6.07
N VAL A 115 -1.76 -21.17 -5.35
CA VAL A 115 -0.63 -22.07 -5.16
C VAL A 115 -1.14 -23.10 -4.17
N GLU A 116 -1.63 -24.22 -4.70
CA GLU A 116 -1.86 -25.46 -3.97
C GLU A 116 -0.55 -26.01 -3.38
#